data_AF-A0A955B4J8-F1
#
_entry.id   AF-A0A955B4J8-F1
#
_cell.length_a   1.000
_cell.length_b   1.000
_cell.length_c   1.000
_cell.angle_alpha   90.00
_cell.angle_beta   90.00
_cell.angle_gamma   90.00
#
_symmetry.space_group_name_H-M   'P 1'
#
loop_
_entity.id
_entity.type
_entity.pdbx_description
1 polymer ?
#
loop_
_entity_poly.entity_id
_entity_poly.type
_entity_poly.pdbx_seq_one_letter_code
_entity_poly.pdbx_strand_id
1 'polypeptide(L)'
;MCGLAFKHLKQRNVHGFSILPCLVAIFVAIACAYPRLALAEDYTPESPMVKQMVAKGVDYIKSTPAHPNFGVASLRALALIKGNCPLDHPHIQHAVKLCRESVSKLNGGLKEKAVYEVSVATIFLCELDAEEFKPEITAFMETLMSWQKKEGGWGYLEGSNKDTGDISQTQYVVLAMWTADRTGVFKLKVDAAERVANYLMRVQDPTGGWGYQGVDPGSFTRVDQVGMQHSLSAAGAGTVYICADLLRLSRGSQMTRRRQANVPTSLRVVTSGNTQAPLGPLTNKVDRSRLDNCLSDGTRWLGGSNYTISPQDWPSYYMYAFERFQSFRELAENIDEESPKWYNDGVEFLRENQEENGRWSFDIDYDTSLAILFLTRGTKKSIQKAEGYGGRLRGGRGLPSDTTNVMIGEDGTVIKSPFKGQAENLLAMLEAQSLEDFDATEQEFEIALSSDALEREEQLQRLRRLLAAEEFNIRYTAVKVLAGTNDLDNVPALIFALDDPDRRVVVRARDALRGLSRKFEGFGLSDNPTDAEKVTAVQRWKEWYRLIRPSARFLK
;
A
#
# COMPACT_ATOMS: atom_id res chain seq x y z
N MET A 1 -54.68 21.00 -65.20
CA MET A 1 -55.15 20.58 -66.54
C MET A 1 -54.99 19.07 -66.63
N CYS A 2 -56.06 18.37 -67.05
CA CYS A 2 -56.17 16.96 -67.50
C CYS A 2 -55.34 15.90 -66.77
N GLY A 3 -55.91 14.89 -66.10
CA GLY A 3 -57.07 14.08 -66.47
C GLY A 3 -56.66 12.93 -67.39
N LEU A 4 -57.17 11.72 -67.09
CA LEU A 4 -57.12 10.42 -67.80
C LEU A 4 -56.16 9.37 -67.18
N ALA A 5 -56.50 8.10 -67.02
CA ALA A 5 -57.76 7.37 -66.93
C ALA A 5 -57.44 5.90 -66.55
N PHE A 6 -58.39 5.28 -65.86
CA PHE A 6 -58.59 3.86 -65.57
C PHE A 6 -57.93 2.81 -66.49
N LYS A 7 -57.47 1.70 -65.88
CA LYS A 7 -58.01 0.35 -66.16
C LYS A 7 -57.59 -0.70 -65.12
N HIS A 8 -58.59 -1.33 -64.51
CA HIS A 8 -58.51 -2.59 -63.79
C HIS A 8 -58.17 -3.75 -64.76
N LEU A 9 -57.29 -4.66 -64.35
CA LEU A 9 -57.32 -6.05 -64.81
C LEU A 9 -56.94 -7.01 -63.68
N LYS A 10 -57.71 -8.10 -63.65
CA LYS A 10 -57.85 -9.12 -62.61
C LYS A 10 -56.80 -10.24 -62.79
N GLN A 11 -56.31 -10.74 -61.65
CA GLN A 11 -55.86 -12.10 -61.33
C GLN A 11 -55.20 -13.00 -62.40
N ARG A 12 -53.99 -13.50 -62.06
CA ARG A 12 -53.64 -14.93 -62.23
C ARG A 12 -52.43 -15.31 -61.36
N ASN A 13 -52.60 -16.33 -60.53
CA ASN A 13 -51.56 -17.05 -59.78
C ASN A 13 -50.68 -17.87 -60.74
N VAL A 14 -49.36 -17.81 -60.59
CA VAL A 14 -48.40 -18.86 -60.99
C VAL A 14 -47.21 -18.86 -60.01
N HIS A 15 -46.73 -20.05 -59.70
CA HIS A 15 -45.81 -20.42 -58.64
C HIS A 15 -44.35 -20.01 -58.84
N GLY A 16 -43.68 -19.73 -57.72
CA GLY A 16 -42.37 -20.29 -57.35
C GLY A 16 -41.14 -19.93 -58.18
N PHE A 17 -40.32 -19.02 -57.67
CA PHE A 17 -38.86 -19.09 -57.81
C PHE A 17 -38.16 -18.51 -56.57
N SER A 18 -37.24 -19.30 -56.02
CA SER A 18 -36.46 -19.08 -54.80
C SER A 18 -35.66 -17.77 -54.79
N ILE A 19 -35.90 -16.92 -53.79
CA ILE A 19 -35.01 -15.80 -53.41
C ILE A 19 -34.45 -16.10 -52.01
N LEU A 20 -33.70 -17.20 -51.88
CA LEU A 20 -33.06 -17.60 -50.63
C LEU A 20 -31.51 -17.57 -50.58
N PRO A 21 -30.74 -17.14 -51.61
CA PRO A 21 -29.30 -16.89 -51.38
C PRO A 21 -28.94 -15.42 -51.12
N CYS A 22 -29.79 -14.43 -51.44
CA CYS A 22 -29.40 -13.01 -51.34
C CYS A 22 -29.63 -12.35 -49.96
N LEU A 23 -30.43 -12.94 -49.08
CA LEU A 23 -30.69 -12.36 -47.75
C LEU A 23 -29.66 -12.76 -46.68
N VAL A 24 -28.89 -13.84 -46.89
CA VAL A 24 -27.83 -14.25 -45.95
C VAL A 24 -26.54 -13.45 -46.18
N ALA A 25 -26.25 -13.04 -47.43
CA ALA A 25 -25.07 -12.25 -47.75
C ALA A 25 -25.14 -10.80 -47.21
N ILE A 26 -26.34 -10.22 -47.07
CA ILE A 26 -26.53 -8.87 -46.55
C ILE A 26 -26.44 -8.84 -45.01
N PHE A 27 -26.84 -9.92 -44.32
CA PHE A 27 -26.68 -10.01 -42.86
C PHE A 27 -25.22 -10.28 -42.42
N VAL A 28 -24.42 -10.95 -43.25
CA VAL A 28 -22.98 -11.14 -42.97
C VAL A 28 -22.15 -9.89 -43.31
N ALA A 29 -22.58 -9.08 -44.28
CA ALA A 29 -21.88 -7.83 -44.63
C ALA A 29 -22.12 -6.68 -43.62
N ILE A 30 -23.25 -6.66 -42.92
CA ILE A 30 -23.55 -5.65 -41.88
C ILE A 30 -22.85 -5.99 -40.54
N ALA A 31 -22.42 -7.23 -40.33
CA ALA A 31 -21.63 -7.63 -39.17
C ALA A 31 -20.14 -7.24 -39.25
N CYS A 32 -19.64 -6.83 -40.42
CA CYS A 32 -18.22 -6.52 -40.64
C CYS A 32 -17.91 -5.03 -40.86
N ALA A 33 -18.89 -4.13 -40.70
CA ALA A 33 -18.72 -2.70 -40.99
C ALA A 33 -19.24 -1.76 -39.89
N TYR A 34 -19.40 -2.24 -38.66
CA TYR A 34 -19.34 -1.33 -37.53
C TYR A 34 -17.86 -1.13 -37.20
N PRO A 35 -17.30 0.10 -37.23
CA PRO A 35 -16.14 0.34 -36.41
C PRO A 35 -16.53 -0.14 -35.02
N ARG A 36 -15.75 -1.06 -34.42
CA ARG A 36 -15.82 -1.24 -32.98
C ARG A 36 -15.58 0.15 -32.43
N LEU A 37 -16.64 0.85 -32.02
CA LEU A 37 -16.50 1.80 -30.94
C LEU A 37 -15.91 0.94 -29.84
N ALA A 38 -14.60 1.05 -29.64
CA ALA A 38 -13.97 0.58 -28.44
C ALA A 38 -14.74 1.29 -27.33
N LEU A 39 -15.65 0.56 -26.69
CA LEU A 39 -16.13 0.96 -25.38
C LEU A 39 -14.84 1.16 -24.60
N ALA A 40 -14.60 2.37 -24.11
CA ALA A 40 -13.47 2.62 -23.23
C ALA A 40 -13.56 1.57 -22.12
N GLU A 41 -12.65 0.60 -22.12
CA GLU A 41 -12.59 -0.36 -21.03
C GLU A 41 -12.23 0.44 -19.78
N ASP A 42 -13.08 0.39 -18.76
CA ASP A 42 -12.80 1.03 -17.49
C ASP A 42 -11.72 0.24 -16.75
N TYR A 43 -10.47 0.66 -16.89
CA TYR A 43 -9.32 0.06 -16.24
C TYR A 43 -9.13 0.58 -14.82
N THR A 44 -8.84 -0.36 -13.93
CA THR A 44 -8.32 -0.11 -12.58
C THR A 44 -7.03 -0.92 -12.40
N PRO A 45 -6.22 -0.65 -11.36
CA PRO A 45 -5.09 -1.53 -11.00
C PRO A 45 -5.49 -2.99 -10.79
N GLU A 46 -6.77 -3.24 -10.48
CA GLU A 46 -7.29 -4.57 -10.23
C GLU A 46 -7.78 -5.30 -11.50
N SER A 47 -7.89 -4.58 -12.63
CA SER A 47 -8.32 -5.16 -13.91
C SER A 47 -7.36 -6.28 -14.34
N PRO A 48 -7.87 -7.44 -14.82
CA PRO A 48 -7.03 -8.58 -15.19
C PRO A 48 -5.93 -8.24 -16.20
N MET A 49 -6.23 -7.40 -17.19
CA MET A 49 -5.27 -6.91 -18.18
C MET A 49 -4.11 -6.15 -17.52
N VAL A 50 -4.43 -5.21 -16.62
CA VAL A 50 -3.42 -4.40 -15.91
C VAL A 50 -2.55 -5.31 -15.03
N LYS A 51 -3.15 -6.25 -14.29
CA LYS A 51 -2.40 -7.25 -13.50
C LYS A 51 -1.45 -8.07 -14.36
N GLN A 52 -1.89 -8.48 -15.55
CA GLN A 52 -1.05 -9.22 -16.49
C GLN A 52 0.12 -8.37 -17.00
N MET A 53 -0.12 -7.12 -17.36
CA MET A 53 0.94 -6.19 -17.78
C MET A 53 1.97 -5.99 -16.68
N VAL A 54 1.52 -5.76 -15.43
CA VAL A 54 2.39 -5.61 -14.25
C VAL A 54 3.20 -6.88 -14.01
N ALA A 55 2.56 -8.06 -14.04
CA ALA A 55 3.24 -9.33 -13.82
C ALA A 55 4.37 -9.57 -14.85
N LYS A 56 4.11 -9.32 -16.14
CA LYS A 56 5.13 -9.39 -17.18
C LYS A 56 6.30 -8.43 -16.92
N GLY A 57 6.01 -7.19 -16.52
CA GLY A 57 7.05 -6.22 -16.15
C GLY A 57 7.88 -6.65 -14.94
N VAL A 58 7.24 -7.22 -13.92
CA VAL A 58 7.91 -7.77 -12.74
C VAL A 58 8.84 -8.92 -13.14
N ASP A 59 8.36 -9.86 -13.97
CA ASP A 59 9.17 -10.97 -14.46
C ASP A 59 10.34 -10.51 -15.32
N TYR A 60 10.16 -9.48 -16.15
CA TYR A 60 11.26 -8.84 -16.86
C TYR A 60 12.32 -8.33 -15.88
N ILE A 61 11.96 -7.52 -14.87
CA ILE A 61 12.93 -7.00 -13.90
C ILE A 61 13.69 -8.14 -13.21
N LYS A 62 12.98 -9.20 -12.78
CA LYS A 62 13.56 -10.38 -12.14
C LYS A 62 14.53 -11.17 -13.04
N SER A 63 14.34 -11.09 -14.35
CA SER A 63 15.22 -11.74 -15.33
C SER A 63 16.52 -10.95 -15.60
N THR A 64 16.58 -9.68 -15.21
CA THR A 64 17.74 -8.82 -15.43
C THR A 64 18.76 -8.91 -14.29
N PRO A 65 20.05 -8.63 -14.53
CA PRO A 65 21.02 -8.50 -13.45
C PRO A 65 20.64 -7.43 -12.43
N ALA A 66 21.02 -7.65 -11.17
CA ALA A 66 20.82 -6.66 -10.12
C ALA A 66 21.60 -5.39 -10.45
N HIS A 67 20.95 -4.23 -10.30
CA HIS A 67 21.55 -2.96 -10.68
C HIS A 67 22.62 -2.53 -9.64
N PRO A 68 23.81 -2.05 -10.06
CA PRO A 68 24.88 -1.68 -9.13
C PRO A 68 24.66 -0.31 -8.45
N ASN A 69 23.92 0.60 -9.09
CA ASN A 69 23.57 1.90 -8.50
C ASN A 69 22.45 1.73 -7.46
N PHE A 70 22.65 2.24 -6.24
CA PHE A 70 21.71 2.05 -5.14
C PHE A 70 20.37 2.77 -5.34
N GLY A 71 20.35 3.92 -6.01
CA GLY A 71 19.10 4.64 -6.33
C GLY A 71 18.24 3.87 -7.34
N VAL A 72 18.85 3.44 -8.45
CA VAL A 72 18.15 2.63 -9.46
C VAL A 72 17.74 1.26 -8.91
N ALA A 73 18.60 0.63 -8.09
CA ALA A 73 18.26 -0.62 -7.40
C ALA A 73 17.06 -0.42 -6.46
N SER A 74 17.01 0.69 -5.72
CA SER A 74 15.88 1.05 -4.85
C SER A 74 14.60 1.29 -5.64
N LEU A 75 14.68 1.96 -6.80
CA LEU A 75 13.52 2.16 -7.67
C LEU A 75 12.97 0.85 -8.21
N ARG A 76 13.85 -0.04 -8.69
CA ARG A 76 13.47 -1.39 -9.15
C ARG A 76 12.85 -2.19 -8.01
N ALA A 77 13.44 -2.15 -6.82
CA ALA A 77 12.89 -2.84 -5.64
C ALA A 77 11.53 -2.28 -5.24
N LEU A 78 11.33 -0.95 -5.28
CA LEU A 78 10.03 -0.32 -5.04
C LEU A 78 8.97 -0.78 -6.05
N ALA A 79 9.32 -0.85 -7.33
CA ALA A 79 8.43 -1.38 -8.37
C ALA A 79 8.07 -2.86 -8.13
N LEU A 80 9.05 -3.69 -7.73
CA LEU A 80 8.81 -5.09 -7.37
C LEU A 80 7.85 -5.22 -6.18
N ILE A 81 8.01 -4.40 -5.12
CA ILE A 81 7.10 -4.39 -3.96
C ILE A 81 5.68 -4.01 -4.40
N LYS A 82 5.53 -2.94 -5.20
CA LYS A 82 4.20 -2.49 -5.66
C LYS A 82 3.56 -3.47 -6.65
N GLY A 83 4.37 -4.26 -7.34
CA GLY A 83 3.98 -5.40 -8.18
C GLY A 83 3.78 -6.71 -7.41
N ASN A 84 3.70 -6.67 -6.06
CA ASN A 84 3.46 -7.82 -5.19
C ASN A 84 4.53 -8.92 -5.25
N CYS A 85 5.79 -8.57 -5.53
CA CYS A 85 6.91 -9.49 -5.41
C CYS A 85 7.21 -9.79 -3.92
N PRO A 86 7.55 -11.04 -3.55
CA PRO A 86 7.98 -11.38 -2.19
C PRO A 86 9.14 -10.52 -1.70
N LEU A 87 9.08 -10.05 -0.44
CA LEU A 87 10.04 -9.09 0.11
C LEU A 87 11.46 -9.66 0.28
N ASP A 88 11.58 -10.98 0.36
CA ASP A 88 12.86 -11.71 0.43
C ASP A 88 13.52 -11.92 -0.95
N HIS A 89 12.92 -11.41 -2.03
CA HIS A 89 13.46 -11.55 -3.37
C HIS A 89 14.89 -10.95 -3.48
N PRO A 90 15.85 -11.63 -4.17
CA PRO A 90 17.25 -11.20 -4.22
C PRO A 90 17.48 -9.75 -4.67
N HIS A 91 16.69 -9.23 -5.61
CA HIS A 91 16.79 -7.82 -6.03
C HIS A 91 16.43 -6.82 -4.92
N ILE A 92 15.43 -7.14 -4.09
CA ILE A 92 15.00 -6.28 -2.97
C ILE A 92 16.08 -6.30 -1.90
N GLN A 93 16.57 -7.49 -1.54
CA GLN A 93 17.64 -7.65 -0.54
C GLN A 93 18.96 -7.02 -1.01
N HIS A 94 19.26 -7.08 -2.30
CA HIS A 94 20.40 -6.37 -2.89
C HIS A 94 20.26 -4.85 -2.78
N ALA A 95 19.07 -4.29 -3.04
CA ALA A 95 18.82 -2.86 -2.85
C ALA A 95 18.97 -2.43 -1.38
N VAL A 96 18.48 -3.23 -0.43
CA VAL A 96 18.70 -3.01 1.01
C VAL A 96 20.19 -2.97 1.36
N LYS A 97 20.96 -3.95 0.87
CA LYS A 97 22.41 -4.02 1.08
C LYS A 97 23.10 -2.74 0.57
N LEU A 98 22.77 -2.32 -0.65
CA LEU A 98 23.35 -1.09 -1.23
C LEU A 98 22.96 0.17 -0.45
N CYS A 99 21.73 0.25 0.07
CA CYS A 99 21.32 1.36 0.94
C CYS A 99 22.14 1.40 2.24
N ARG A 100 22.32 0.25 2.90
CA ARG A 100 23.16 0.14 4.11
C ARG A 100 24.60 0.59 3.84
N GLU A 101 25.17 0.16 2.73
CA GLU A 101 26.52 0.55 2.33
C GLU A 101 26.63 2.06 2.00
N SER A 102 25.59 2.65 1.39
CA SER A 102 25.62 4.05 0.97
C SER A 102 25.54 5.04 2.14
N VAL A 103 25.00 4.65 3.30
CA VAL A 103 25.01 5.48 4.52
C VAL A 103 26.43 5.94 4.89
N SER A 104 27.42 5.06 4.75
CA SER A 104 28.83 5.39 5.04
C SER A 104 29.43 6.44 4.09
N LYS A 105 28.80 6.69 2.94
CA LYS A 105 29.29 7.59 1.88
C LYS A 105 28.62 8.97 1.91
N LEU A 106 27.64 9.20 2.78
CA LEU A 106 26.86 10.45 2.82
C LEU A 106 27.73 11.71 3.07
N ASN A 107 28.86 11.56 3.77
CA ASN A 107 29.80 12.65 4.06
C ASN A 107 30.78 12.92 2.90
N GLY A 108 30.26 13.20 1.70
CA GLY A 108 31.06 13.66 0.55
C GLY A 108 31.58 12.56 -0.39
N GLY A 109 31.12 11.30 -0.22
CA GLY A 109 31.44 10.19 -1.12
C GLY A 109 30.43 9.97 -2.25
N LEU A 110 29.34 10.73 -2.27
CA LEU A 110 28.27 10.63 -3.28
C LEU A 110 28.42 11.72 -4.36
N LYS A 111 28.04 11.40 -5.59
CA LYS A 111 28.25 12.21 -6.80
C LYS A 111 27.03 13.05 -7.18
N GLU A 112 27.11 13.76 -8.30
CA GLU A 112 26.06 14.57 -8.95
C GLU A 112 24.58 14.12 -8.77
N LYS A 113 24.24 12.82 -8.88
CA LYS A 113 22.85 12.30 -8.73
C LYS A 113 22.45 11.92 -7.29
N ALA A 114 23.27 12.23 -6.29
CA ALA A 114 23.09 11.79 -4.91
C ALA A 114 21.71 12.15 -4.33
N VAL A 115 21.18 13.34 -4.63
CA VAL A 115 19.87 13.76 -4.10
C VAL A 115 18.76 12.82 -4.56
N TYR A 116 18.74 12.46 -5.85
CA TYR A 116 17.76 11.54 -6.39
C TYR A 116 17.91 10.15 -5.78
N GLU A 117 19.14 9.63 -5.76
CA GLU A 117 19.42 8.27 -5.28
C GLU A 117 19.08 8.12 -3.79
N VAL A 118 19.47 9.08 -2.95
CA VAL A 118 19.14 9.10 -1.51
C VAL A 118 17.64 9.24 -1.28
N SER A 119 16.94 10.05 -2.07
CA SER A 119 15.49 10.22 -1.96
C SER A 119 14.73 8.95 -2.30
N VAL A 120 15.05 8.31 -3.42
CA VAL A 120 14.40 7.06 -3.84
C VAL A 120 14.72 5.92 -2.87
N ALA A 121 15.96 5.81 -2.39
CA ALA A 121 16.34 4.86 -1.35
C ALA A 121 15.52 5.06 -0.07
N THR A 122 15.32 6.31 0.35
CA THR A 122 14.49 6.63 1.52
C THR A 122 13.05 6.17 1.34
N ILE A 123 12.44 6.46 0.19
CA ILE A 123 11.06 6.03 -0.13
C ILE A 123 10.98 4.50 -0.11
N PHE A 124 11.93 3.82 -0.76
CA PHE A 124 12.01 2.36 -0.79
C PHE A 124 12.06 1.75 0.62
N LEU A 125 12.97 2.21 1.48
CA LEU A 125 13.10 1.68 2.84
C LEU A 125 11.84 1.94 3.69
N CYS A 126 11.21 3.11 3.53
CA CYS A 126 9.95 3.42 4.21
C CYS A 126 8.81 2.50 3.75
N GLU A 127 8.77 2.16 2.45
CA GLU A 127 7.74 1.29 1.88
C GLU A 127 7.98 -0.20 2.22
N LEU A 128 9.23 -0.59 2.42
CA LEU A 128 9.63 -1.95 2.80
C LEU A 128 9.35 -2.22 4.30
N ASP A 129 10.09 -1.57 5.20
CA ASP A 129 9.90 -1.66 6.66
C ASP A 129 10.56 -0.46 7.36
N ALA A 130 9.78 0.58 7.62
CA ALA A 130 10.31 1.82 8.16
C ALA A 130 10.93 1.67 9.57
N GLU A 131 10.46 0.71 10.38
CA GLU A 131 10.99 0.52 11.72
C GLU A 131 12.32 -0.22 11.69
N GLU A 132 12.44 -1.27 10.85
CA GLU A 132 13.71 -1.98 10.65
C GLU A 132 14.80 -1.02 10.15
N PHE A 133 14.49 -0.21 9.14
CA PHE A 133 15.46 0.66 8.47
C PHE A 133 15.48 2.09 9.01
N LYS A 134 14.94 2.30 10.22
CA LYS A 134 14.88 3.62 10.85
C LYS A 134 16.25 4.33 10.92
N PRO A 135 17.38 3.67 11.25
CA PRO A 135 18.69 4.32 11.25
C PRO A 135 19.08 4.87 9.87
N GLU A 136 18.92 4.07 8.82
CA GLU A 136 19.25 4.43 7.44
C GLU A 136 18.33 5.55 6.92
N ILE A 137 17.02 5.43 7.15
CA ILE A 137 16.02 6.46 6.80
C ILE A 137 16.35 7.78 7.48
N THR A 138 16.69 7.75 8.77
CA THR A 138 17.04 8.96 9.52
C THR A 138 18.30 9.61 8.97
N ALA A 139 19.36 8.83 8.71
CA ALA A 139 20.61 9.33 8.16
C ALA A 139 20.41 9.96 6.77
N PHE A 140 19.63 9.31 5.90
CA PHE A 140 19.29 9.84 4.58
C PHE A 140 18.48 11.13 4.68
N MET A 141 17.44 11.16 5.52
CA MET A 141 16.61 12.34 5.68
C MET A 141 17.38 13.53 6.26
N GLU A 142 18.21 13.32 7.28
CA GLU A 142 19.06 14.39 7.83
C GLU A 142 20.04 14.93 6.78
N THR A 143 20.63 14.04 5.99
CA THR A 143 21.50 14.42 4.87
C THR A 143 20.74 15.24 3.82
N LEU A 144 19.56 14.79 3.39
CA LEU A 144 18.72 15.53 2.45
C LEU A 144 18.36 16.91 3.00
N MET A 145 18.01 17.04 4.27
CA MET A 145 17.72 18.34 4.88
C MET A 145 18.94 19.27 4.90
N SER A 146 20.15 18.73 5.07
CA SER A 146 21.39 19.51 5.01
C SER A 146 21.71 20.05 3.61
N TRP A 147 21.18 19.42 2.56
CA TRP A 147 21.38 19.82 1.16
C TRP A 147 20.33 20.78 0.62
N GLN A 148 19.34 21.19 1.43
CA GLN A 148 18.35 22.14 0.97
C GLN A 148 18.98 23.51 0.70
N LYS A 149 18.76 24.04 -0.50
CA LYS A 149 19.37 25.29 -0.94
C LYS A 149 18.64 26.49 -0.32
N LYS A 150 19.26 27.68 -0.42
CA LYS A 150 18.78 28.92 0.21
C LYS A 150 17.39 29.32 -0.29
N GLU A 151 17.15 29.15 -1.57
CA GLU A 151 15.87 29.40 -2.24
C GLU A 151 14.78 28.44 -1.78
N GLY A 152 15.14 27.25 -1.30
CA GLY A 152 14.23 26.25 -0.73
C GLY A 152 14.12 24.96 -1.52
N GLY A 153 14.61 24.91 -2.75
CA GLY A 153 14.68 23.69 -3.55
C GLY A 153 15.86 22.79 -3.21
N TRP A 154 15.95 21.68 -3.93
CA TRP A 154 17.11 20.80 -4.00
C TRP A 154 17.57 20.66 -5.44
N GLY A 155 18.82 20.28 -5.65
CA GLY A 155 19.36 20.04 -6.97
C GLY A 155 20.76 19.47 -6.86
N TYR A 156 21.51 19.58 -7.96
CA TYR A 156 22.88 19.08 -8.02
C TYR A 156 23.77 19.63 -6.91
N LEU A 157 24.68 18.78 -6.41
CA LEU A 157 25.64 19.12 -5.36
C LEU A 157 26.96 19.69 -5.93
N GLU A 158 27.21 19.43 -7.21
CA GLU A 158 28.41 19.85 -7.95
C GLU A 158 28.03 20.26 -9.38
N GLY A 159 28.98 20.82 -10.13
CA GLY A 159 28.76 21.27 -11.51
C GLY A 159 28.11 22.65 -11.65
N SER A 160 27.68 22.98 -12.87
CA SER A 160 27.17 24.32 -13.22
C SER A 160 25.79 24.64 -12.63
N ASN A 161 25.01 23.60 -12.29
CA ASN A 161 23.66 23.73 -11.72
C ASN A 161 23.65 23.56 -10.18
N LYS A 162 24.82 23.62 -9.55
CA LYS A 162 24.95 23.41 -8.09
C LYS A 162 24.30 24.51 -7.25
N ASP A 163 24.09 25.69 -7.82
CA ASP A 163 23.56 26.85 -7.09
C ASP A 163 22.06 27.08 -7.33
N THR A 164 21.41 26.22 -8.12
CA THR A 164 19.99 26.35 -8.49
C THR A 164 19.13 25.15 -8.04
N GLY A 165 17.88 25.42 -7.70
CA GLY A 165 16.88 24.38 -7.45
C GLY A 165 16.43 23.69 -8.74
N ASP A 166 16.33 22.36 -8.67
CA ASP A 166 15.91 21.47 -9.73
C ASP A 166 14.55 20.87 -9.36
N ILE A 167 13.54 21.01 -10.23
CA ILE A 167 12.18 20.53 -9.97
C ILE A 167 12.14 18.99 -9.88
N SER A 168 12.91 18.30 -10.71
CA SER A 168 13.03 16.84 -10.78
C SER A 168 13.61 16.25 -9.49
N GLN A 169 14.66 16.85 -8.93
CA GLN A 169 15.26 16.38 -7.68
C GLN A 169 14.43 16.80 -6.47
N THR A 170 13.93 18.04 -6.47
CA THR A 170 13.07 18.57 -5.41
C THR A 170 11.84 17.70 -5.17
N GLN A 171 11.16 17.23 -6.23
CA GLN A 171 9.97 16.40 -6.05
C GLN A 171 10.24 15.08 -5.30
N TYR A 172 11.40 14.45 -5.50
CA TYR A 172 11.74 13.19 -4.84
C TYR A 172 12.13 13.43 -3.38
N VAL A 173 12.81 14.54 -3.08
CA VAL A 173 13.11 14.90 -1.68
C VAL A 173 11.81 15.18 -0.92
N VAL A 174 10.88 15.92 -1.52
CA VAL A 174 9.59 16.22 -0.90
C VAL A 174 8.73 14.96 -0.74
N LEU A 175 8.74 14.05 -1.73
CA LEU A 175 8.08 12.75 -1.60
C LEU A 175 8.71 11.91 -0.49
N ALA A 176 10.05 11.84 -0.41
CA ALA A 176 10.75 11.14 0.67
C ALA A 176 10.42 11.72 2.05
N MET A 177 10.38 13.05 2.16
CA MET A 177 9.98 13.76 3.37
C MET A 177 8.54 13.43 3.77
N TRP A 178 7.62 13.39 2.81
CA TRP A 178 6.24 12.97 3.04
C TRP A 178 6.19 11.51 3.51
N THR A 179 6.81 10.57 2.78
CA THR A 179 6.74 9.15 3.12
C THR A 179 7.35 8.87 4.50
N ALA A 180 8.49 9.48 4.82
CA ALA A 180 9.16 9.30 6.12
C ALA A 180 8.42 9.97 7.29
N ASP A 181 7.73 11.11 7.06
CA ASP A 181 6.84 11.71 8.07
C ASP A 181 5.65 10.80 8.36
N ARG A 182 5.06 10.22 7.31
CA ARG A 182 3.88 9.36 7.46
C ARG A 182 4.16 8.06 8.20
N THR A 183 5.37 7.52 8.14
CA THR A 183 5.73 6.32 8.94
C THR A 183 6.02 6.65 10.40
N GLY A 184 6.19 7.94 10.75
CA GLY A 184 6.49 8.40 12.11
C GLY A 184 7.95 8.23 12.53
N VAL A 185 8.81 7.68 11.67
CA VAL A 185 10.23 7.44 11.96
C VAL A 185 11.06 8.71 11.81
N PHE A 186 10.64 9.63 10.93
CA PHE A 186 11.22 10.95 10.77
C PHE A 186 10.15 12.00 11.04
N LYS A 187 10.45 13.02 11.85
CA LYS A 187 9.52 14.12 12.10
C LYS A 187 9.70 15.21 11.05
N LEU A 188 8.63 15.60 10.37
CA LEU A 188 8.63 16.73 9.43
C LEU A 188 9.38 17.95 9.97
N LYS A 189 10.31 18.47 9.18
CA LYS A 189 10.95 19.77 9.37
C LYS A 189 10.07 20.83 8.72
N VAL A 190 9.13 21.42 9.48
CA VAL A 190 8.13 22.37 8.95
C VAL A 190 8.80 23.52 8.17
N ASP A 191 9.91 24.07 8.65
CA ASP A 191 10.64 25.13 7.96
C ASP A 191 11.17 24.68 6.58
N ALA A 192 11.64 23.43 6.44
CA ALA A 192 12.06 22.89 5.16
C ALA A 192 10.89 22.81 4.16
N ALA A 193 9.72 22.35 4.64
CA ALA A 193 8.49 22.28 3.86
C ALA A 193 7.96 23.68 3.47
N GLU A 194 8.06 24.67 4.37
CA GLU A 194 7.72 26.07 4.08
C GLU A 194 8.58 26.65 2.96
N ARG A 195 9.91 26.43 3.02
CA ARG A 195 10.85 26.97 2.05
C ARG A 195 10.61 26.38 0.65
N VAL A 196 10.44 25.07 0.55
CA VAL A 196 10.17 24.43 -0.75
C VAL A 196 8.79 24.78 -1.31
N ALA A 197 7.74 24.89 -0.47
CA ALA A 197 6.43 25.34 -0.92
C ALA A 197 6.51 26.75 -1.53
N ASN A 198 7.19 27.67 -0.85
CA ASN A 198 7.39 29.03 -1.35
C ASN A 198 8.28 29.06 -2.60
N TYR A 199 9.35 28.27 -2.66
CA TYR A 199 10.19 28.11 -3.85
C TYR A 199 9.36 27.73 -5.07
N LEU A 200 8.59 26.63 -4.99
CA LEU A 200 7.78 26.12 -6.09
C LEU A 200 6.74 27.14 -6.59
N MET A 201 6.18 27.96 -5.71
CA MET A 201 5.26 29.03 -6.09
C MET A 201 5.95 30.19 -6.82
N ARG A 202 7.23 30.48 -6.51
CA ARG A 202 8.01 31.54 -7.18
C ARG A 202 8.50 31.11 -8.56
N VAL A 203 8.84 29.83 -8.73
CA VAL A 203 9.39 29.28 -9.99
C VAL A 203 8.33 28.61 -10.89
N GLN A 204 7.05 28.73 -10.56
CA GLN A 204 5.99 28.37 -11.50
C GLN A 204 5.98 29.40 -12.64
N ASP A 205 5.87 28.93 -13.87
CA ASP A 205 5.70 29.78 -15.04
C ASP A 205 4.36 30.55 -14.99
N PRO A 206 4.25 31.78 -15.54
CA PRO A 206 2.98 32.50 -15.62
C PRO A 206 1.85 31.71 -16.30
N THR A 207 2.17 30.76 -17.19
CA THR A 207 1.20 29.86 -17.83
C THR A 207 0.75 28.69 -16.94
N GLY A 208 1.45 28.43 -15.83
CA GLY A 208 1.07 27.44 -14.82
C GLY A 208 1.93 26.18 -14.75
N GLY A 209 2.85 25.95 -15.68
CA GLY A 209 3.76 24.80 -15.63
C GLY A 209 5.10 25.10 -14.96
N TRP A 210 6.05 24.16 -15.06
CA TRP A 210 7.39 24.28 -14.48
C TRP A 210 8.48 23.86 -15.48
N GLY A 211 9.60 24.59 -15.45
CA GLY A 211 10.85 24.22 -16.13
C GLY A 211 11.77 23.36 -15.26
N TYR A 212 12.95 23.03 -15.78
CA TYR A 212 13.89 22.13 -15.09
C TYR A 212 14.67 22.79 -13.97
N GLN A 213 15.47 23.79 -14.33
CA GLN A 213 16.16 24.67 -13.39
C GLN A 213 15.27 25.89 -13.20
N GLY A 214 14.63 25.99 -12.05
CA GLY A 214 13.68 27.07 -11.78
C GLY A 214 14.39 28.42 -11.77
N VAL A 215 13.95 29.35 -12.61
CA VAL A 215 14.42 30.73 -12.56
C VAL A 215 13.66 31.41 -11.42
N ASP A 216 14.28 31.50 -10.24
CA ASP A 216 13.69 32.10 -9.04
C ASP A 216 13.89 33.63 -9.06
N PRO A 217 12.82 34.43 -9.25
CA PRO A 217 12.93 35.89 -9.25
C PRO A 217 13.12 36.48 -7.84
N GLY A 218 13.18 35.65 -6.78
CA GLY A 218 13.30 36.09 -5.39
C GLY A 218 12.03 36.78 -4.86
N SER A 219 10.98 36.84 -5.67
CA SER A 219 9.68 37.44 -5.36
C SER A 219 8.57 36.50 -5.83
N PHE A 220 7.33 36.80 -5.49
CA PHE A 220 6.18 36.01 -5.96
C PHE A 220 5.59 36.52 -7.29
N THR A 221 6.27 37.45 -7.95
CA THR A 221 5.99 37.82 -9.34
C THR A 221 6.71 36.83 -10.24
N ARG A 222 5.97 35.84 -10.73
CA ARG A 222 6.47 34.77 -11.62
C ARG A 222 7.06 35.36 -12.91
N VAL A 223 8.06 34.68 -13.44
CA VAL A 223 8.73 35.01 -14.70
C VAL A 223 8.74 33.78 -15.61
N ASP A 224 8.87 34.02 -16.92
CA ASP A 224 8.94 32.95 -17.92
C ASP A 224 10.03 31.94 -17.56
N GLN A 225 9.66 30.66 -17.55
CA GLN A 225 10.57 29.55 -17.28
C GLN A 225 11.14 28.98 -18.59
N VAL A 226 12.34 28.40 -18.53
CA VAL A 226 13.01 27.80 -19.69
C VAL A 226 12.78 26.28 -19.72
N GLY A 227 12.57 25.73 -20.90
CA GLY A 227 12.49 24.28 -21.10
C GLY A 227 11.32 23.65 -20.36
N MET A 228 10.14 24.28 -20.44
CA MET A 228 8.92 23.72 -19.89
C MET A 228 8.60 22.37 -20.52
N GLN A 229 8.45 21.35 -19.68
CA GLN A 229 8.14 19.97 -20.10
C GLN A 229 6.97 19.43 -19.27
N HIS A 230 6.23 18.48 -19.84
CA HIS A 230 5.13 17.79 -19.17
C HIS A 230 5.58 17.07 -17.89
N SER A 231 6.71 16.36 -17.96
CA SER A 231 7.34 15.67 -16.84
C SER A 231 7.56 16.60 -15.64
N LEU A 232 8.10 17.78 -15.91
CA LEU A 232 8.46 18.75 -14.87
C LEU A 232 7.27 19.54 -14.38
N SER A 233 6.30 19.81 -15.24
CA SER A 233 5.04 20.43 -14.81
C SER A 233 4.22 19.48 -13.92
N ALA A 234 4.18 18.18 -14.24
CA ALA A 234 3.59 17.16 -13.37
C ALA A 234 4.35 17.03 -12.04
N ALA A 235 5.68 17.03 -12.09
CA ALA A 235 6.53 17.03 -10.90
C ALA A 235 6.28 18.23 -10.00
N GLY A 236 6.31 19.44 -10.56
CA GLY A 236 6.08 20.70 -9.85
C GLY A 236 4.70 20.73 -9.22
N ALA A 237 3.65 20.52 -10.01
CA ALA A 237 2.26 20.53 -9.53
C ALA A 237 2.05 19.50 -8.41
N GLY A 238 2.46 18.24 -8.63
CA GLY A 238 2.35 17.19 -7.62
C GLY A 238 3.09 17.55 -6.33
N THR A 239 4.28 18.15 -6.43
CA THR A 239 5.05 18.57 -5.26
C THR A 239 4.37 19.69 -4.48
N VAL A 240 3.69 20.63 -5.14
CA VAL A 240 2.90 21.66 -4.46
C VAL A 240 1.73 21.04 -3.69
N TYR A 241 1.05 20.02 -4.24
CA TYR A 241 0.02 19.29 -3.49
C TYR A 241 0.60 18.55 -2.27
N ILE A 242 1.77 17.90 -2.42
CA ILE A 242 2.44 17.23 -1.29
C ILE A 242 2.79 18.25 -0.19
N CYS A 243 3.31 19.42 -0.57
CA CYS A 243 3.61 20.49 0.39
C CYS A 243 2.34 20.98 1.11
N ALA A 244 1.23 21.14 0.37
CA ALA A 244 -0.04 21.53 0.95
C ALA A 244 -0.57 20.50 1.96
N ASP A 245 -0.37 19.20 1.71
CA ASP A 245 -0.73 18.12 2.63
C ASP A 245 0.21 18.06 3.85
N LEU A 246 1.53 18.12 3.64
CA LEU A 246 2.54 18.16 4.71
C LEU A 246 2.29 19.29 5.71
N LEU A 247 1.96 20.48 5.20
CA LEU A 247 1.74 21.68 6.01
C LEU A 247 0.31 21.80 6.56
N ARG A 248 -0.58 20.83 6.29
CA ARG A 248 -2.01 20.84 6.67
C ARG A 248 -2.76 22.07 6.14
N LEU A 249 -2.42 22.44 4.92
CA LEU A 249 -3.03 23.56 4.20
C LEU A 249 -4.19 23.07 3.33
N SER A 250 -4.12 21.86 2.77
CA SER A 250 -5.19 21.29 1.91
C SER A 250 -6.57 21.27 2.59
N ARG A 251 -7.64 21.57 1.83
CA ARG A 251 -9.02 21.56 2.34
C ARG A 251 -9.43 20.19 2.91
N GLY A 252 -9.03 19.09 2.24
CA GLY A 252 -9.21 17.72 2.74
C GLY A 252 -8.48 17.39 4.04
N SER A 253 -7.44 18.15 4.42
CA SER A 253 -6.74 17.95 5.70
C SER A 253 -7.49 18.55 6.91
N GLN A 254 -8.45 19.46 6.65
CA GLN A 254 -9.24 20.16 7.67
C GLN A 254 -10.68 19.63 7.81
N MET A 255 -11.14 18.80 6.88
CA MET A 255 -12.31 17.95 7.12
C MET A 255 -11.78 16.63 7.65
N THR A 256 -12.21 16.23 8.86
CA THR A 256 -12.07 14.87 9.41
C THR A 256 -11.92 13.83 8.30
N ARG A 257 -10.91 12.95 8.39
CA ARG A 257 -10.75 11.70 7.62
C ARG A 257 -12.00 10.81 7.79
N ARG A 258 -13.12 11.25 7.23
CA ARG A 258 -14.38 10.54 7.06
C ARG A 258 -14.35 10.01 5.64
N ARG A 259 -13.48 9.03 5.39
CA ARG A 259 -13.89 7.98 4.48
C ARG A 259 -14.53 6.92 5.37
N GLN A 260 -15.81 6.66 5.10
CA GLN A 260 -16.40 5.39 5.46
C GLN A 260 -15.44 4.34 4.90
N ALA A 261 -14.79 3.58 5.79
CA ALA A 261 -14.42 2.24 5.40
C ALA A 261 -15.66 1.61 4.77
N ASN A 262 -15.51 0.80 3.72
CA ASN A 262 -16.61 0.00 3.19
C ASN A 262 -17.08 -0.95 4.30
N VAL A 263 -17.94 -0.44 5.17
CA VAL A 263 -18.55 -1.20 6.26
C VAL A 263 -19.93 -1.63 5.75
N PRO A 264 -20.25 -2.93 5.79
CA PRO A 264 -21.57 -3.44 5.40
C PRO A 264 -22.71 -2.63 6.03
N THR A 265 -23.82 -2.50 5.30
CA THR A 265 -25.00 -1.68 5.65
C THR A 265 -25.60 -1.97 7.05
N SER A 266 -25.21 -3.08 7.68
CA SER A 266 -25.60 -3.51 9.03
C SER A 266 -24.84 -2.83 10.17
N LEU A 267 -23.76 -2.10 9.90
CA LEU A 267 -22.91 -1.49 10.94
C LEU A 267 -23.06 0.04 10.96
N ARG A 268 -23.43 0.58 12.13
CA ARG A 268 -23.42 2.03 12.39
C ARG A 268 -22.13 2.40 13.12
N VAL A 269 -21.41 3.37 12.56
CA VAL A 269 -20.28 4.03 13.24
C VAL A 269 -20.83 4.82 14.43
N VAL A 270 -20.65 4.30 15.65
CA VAL A 270 -20.94 5.03 16.88
C VAL A 270 -19.71 5.85 17.23
N THR A 271 -19.80 7.18 17.06
CA THR A 271 -18.77 8.11 17.52
C THR A 271 -18.96 8.34 19.02
N SER A 272 -18.09 7.76 19.84
CA SER A 272 -18.00 8.14 21.25
C SER A 272 -17.48 9.58 21.36
N GLY A 273 -18.40 10.53 21.49
CA GLY A 273 -18.32 11.72 22.34
C GLY A 273 -17.16 12.73 22.25
N ASN A 274 -16.13 12.55 21.43
CA ASN A 274 -15.03 13.51 21.33
C ASN A 274 -14.60 13.67 19.86
N THR A 275 -15.37 14.47 19.11
CA THR A 275 -14.90 15.05 17.86
C THR A 275 -13.68 15.93 18.15
N GLN A 276 -12.47 15.37 18.01
CA GLN A 276 -11.27 16.19 17.94
C GLN A 276 -11.45 17.20 16.81
N ALA A 277 -11.37 18.49 17.14
CA ALA A 277 -11.42 19.55 16.16
C ALA A 277 -10.33 19.31 15.10
N PRO A 278 -10.59 19.64 13.82
CA PRO A 278 -9.60 19.47 12.77
C PRO A 278 -8.32 20.20 13.15
N LEU A 279 -7.19 19.50 13.03
CA LEU A 279 -5.88 20.08 13.32
C LEU A 279 -5.63 21.21 12.32
N GLY A 280 -5.41 22.42 12.84
CA GLY A 280 -5.13 23.60 12.03
C GLY A 280 -3.83 23.51 11.23
N PRO A 281 -3.56 24.51 10.38
CA PRO A 281 -2.35 24.57 9.57
C PRO A 281 -1.10 24.57 10.45
N LEU A 282 -0.02 23.95 9.98
CA LEU A 282 1.25 23.90 10.73
C LEU A 282 2.05 25.21 10.64
N THR A 283 1.65 26.11 9.74
CA THR A 283 2.36 27.36 9.46
C THR A 283 1.43 28.44 8.92
N ASN A 284 1.83 29.69 9.09
CA ASN A 284 1.29 30.88 8.42
C ASN A 284 2.30 31.52 7.44
N LYS A 285 3.50 30.95 7.25
CA LYS A 285 4.53 31.47 6.34
C LYS A 285 4.30 31.11 4.87
N VAL A 286 3.31 30.28 4.59
CA VAL A 286 2.86 29.94 3.24
C VAL A 286 1.52 30.61 3.02
N ASP A 287 1.48 31.58 2.11
CA ASP A 287 0.25 32.31 1.80
C ASP A 287 -0.79 31.39 1.14
N ARG A 288 -1.99 31.33 1.72
CA ARG A 288 -3.02 30.38 1.31
C ARG A 288 -3.60 30.70 -0.06
N SER A 289 -3.83 31.98 -0.36
CA SER A 289 -4.37 32.39 -1.66
C SER A 289 -3.37 32.10 -2.77
N ARG A 290 -2.08 32.38 -2.53
CA ARG A 290 -1.02 32.09 -3.47
C ARG A 290 -0.86 30.59 -3.73
N LEU A 291 -0.93 29.78 -2.68
CA LEU A 291 -0.89 28.33 -2.79
C LEU A 291 -2.07 27.80 -3.62
N ASP A 292 -3.30 28.25 -3.32
CA ASP A 292 -4.50 27.84 -4.05
C ASP A 292 -4.43 28.27 -5.53
N ASN A 293 -3.91 29.48 -5.84
CA ASN A 293 -3.69 29.91 -7.22
C ASN A 293 -2.63 29.05 -7.93
N CYS A 294 -1.51 28.76 -7.26
CA CYS A 294 -0.45 27.88 -7.79
C CYS A 294 -0.98 26.49 -8.16
N LEU A 295 -1.75 25.88 -7.26
CA LEU A 295 -2.41 24.59 -7.48
C LEU A 295 -3.39 24.67 -8.66
N SER A 296 -4.23 25.70 -8.71
CA SER A 296 -5.22 25.89 -9.78
C SER A 296 -4.56 26.05 -11.15
N ASP A 297 -3.50 26.85 -11.24
CA ASP A 297 -2.77 27.11 -12.48
C ASP A 297 -2.06 25.84 -12.98
N GLY A 298 -1.43 25.08 -12.07
CA GLY A 298 -0.80 23.81 -12.41
C GLY A 298 -1.80 22.75 -12.86
N THR A 299 -2.93 22.61 -12.16
CA THR A 299 -4.02 21.72 -12.57
C THR A 299 -4.59 22.12 -13.92
N ARG A 300 -4.78 23.41 -14.19
CA ARG A 300 -5.29 23.90 -15.47
C ARG A 300 -4.30 23.64 -16.61
N TRP A 301 -3.01 23.84 -16.37
CA TRP A 301 -1.98 23.56 -17.38
C TRP A 301 -1.99 22.08 -17.76
N LEU A 302 -1.99 21.19 -16.75
CA LEU A 302 -1.93 19.74 -16.94
C LEU A 302 -3.24 19.10 -17.45
N GLY A 303 -4.40 19.67 -17.13
CA GLY A 303 -5.71 19.14 -17.52
C GLY A 303 -6.38 19.87 -18.70
N GLY A 304 -5.81 21.00 -19.13
CA GLY A 304 -6.33 21.84 -20.21
C GLY A 304 -5.74 21.48 -21.57
N SER A 305 -5.44 22.50 -22.38
CA SER A 305 -4.91 22.33 -23.74
C SER A 305 -3.53 21.67 -23.82
N ASN A 306 -2.78 21.61 -22.72
CA ASN A 306 -1.47 20.92 -22.68
C ASN A 306 -1.58 19.47 -22.21
N TYR A 307 -2.77 18.95 -21.91
CA TYR A 307 -2.91 17.54 -21.50
C TYR A 307 -2.39 16.59 -22.59
N THR A 308 -1.56 15.64 -22.17
CA THR A 308 -1.14 14.48 -22.97
C THR A 308 -0.79 13.33 -22.04
N ILE A 309 -0.94 12.08 -22.48
CA ILE A 309 -0.41 10.92 -21.76
C ILE A 309 0.91 10.43 -22.35
N SER A 310 1.19 10.79 -23.60
CA SER A 310 2.34 10.37 -24.39
C SER A 310 3.19 11.61 -24.74
N PRO A 311 3.92 12.18 -23.77
CA PRO A 311 4.82 13.29 -24.06
C PRO A 311 5.96 12.80 -24.94
N GLN A 312 6.58 13.75 -25.67
CA GLN A 312 7.71 13.44 -26.56
C GLN A 312 8.93 12.94 -25.79
N ASP A 313 9.24 13.55 -24.65
CA ASP A 313 10.42 13.24 -23.85
C ASP A 313 10.02 12.64 -22.49
N TRP A 314 10.74 11.60 -22.07
CA TRP A 314 10.63 10.95 -20.78
C TRP A 314 9.22 10.42 -20.44
N PRO A 315 8.58 9.61 -21.31
CA PRO A 315 7.18 9.23 -21.16
C PRO A 315 6.90 8.47 -19.86
N SER A 316 7.71 7.46 -19.51
CA SER A 316 7.52 6.69 -18.27
C SER A 316 7.70 7.55 -17.01
N TYR A 317 8.67 8.47 -17.04
CA TYR A 317 8.95 9.40 -15.96
C TYR A 317 7.83 10.42 -15.77
N TYR A 318 7.34 11.01 -16.87
CA TYR A 318 6.17 11.85 -16.85
C TYR A 318 4.96 11.11 -16.30
N MET A 319 4.67 9.89 -16.80
CA MET A 319 3.52 9.13 -16.35
C MET A 319 3.57 8.89 -14.85
N TYR A 320 4.72 8.51 -14.28
CA TYR A 320 4.85 8.34 -12.83
C TYR A 320 4.72 9.66 -12.06
N ALA A 321 5.30 10.77 -12.55
CA ALA A 321 5.11 12.10 -11.96
C ALA A 321 3.64 12.55 -12.04
N PHE A 322 2.95 12.21 -13.12
CA PHE A 322 1.55 12.53 -13.35
C PHE A 322 0.61 11.71 -12.47
N GLU A 323 0.86 10.41 -12.31
CA GLU A 323 0.15 9.56 -11.34
C GLU A 323 0.28 10.10 -9.91
N ARG A 324 1.47 10.60 -9.54
CA ARG A 324 1.70 11.24 -8.25
C ARG A 324 0.90 12.52 -8.09
N PHE A 325 0.96 13.41 -9.09
CA PHE A 325 0.16 14.64 -9.12
C PHE A 325 -1.34 14.33 -8.97
N GLN A 326 -1.86 13.40 -9.76
CA GLN A 326 -3.26 13.00 -9.72
C GLN A 326 -3.64 12.39 -8.37
N SER A 327 -2.80 11.54 -7.79
CA SER A 327 -3.07 10.90 -6.50
C SER A 327 -3.13 11.90 -5.34
N PHE A 328 -2.24 12.89 -5.31
CA PHE A 328 -2.29 13.94 -4.29
C PHE A 328 -3.39 14.97 -4.53
N ARG A 329 -3.75 15.24 -5.79
CA ARG A 329 -4.94 16.04 -6.13
C ARG A 329 -6.21 15.35 -5.66
N GLU A 330 -6.36 14.05 -5.96
CA GLU A 330 -7.49 13.25 -5.50
C GLU A 330 -7.65 13.31 -3.96
N LEU A 331 -6.53 13.21 -3.23
CA LEU A 331 -6.52 13.39 -1.78
C LEU A 331 -6.96 14.79 -1.35
N ALA A 332 -6.39 15.84 -1.94
CA ALA A 332 -6.62 17.22 -1.52
C ALA A 332 -8.02 17.74 -1.86
N GLU A 333 -8.57 17.30 -2.98
CA GLU A 333 -9.87 17.70 -3.54
C GLU A 333 -11.00 16.70 -3.22
N ASN A 334 -10.67 15.60 -2.54
CA ASN A 334 -11.61 14.52 -2.19
C ASN A 334 -12.31 13.92 -3.43
N ILE A 335 -11.52 13.65 -4.48
CA ILE A 335 -11.99 13.00 -5.70
C ILE A 335 -11.85 11.49 -5.53
N ASP A 336 -12.95 10.77 -5.74
CA ASP A 336 -12.99 9.31 -5.67
C ASP A 336 -13.48 8.73 -7.00
N GLU A 337 -12.57 8.65 -7.95
CA GLU A 337 -12.80 8.05 -9.26
C GLU A 337 -11.92 6.79 -9.38
N GLU A 338 -12.56 5.64 -9.56
CA GLU A 338 -11.87 4.35 -9.66
C GLU A 338 -11.12 4.21 -10.99
N SER A 339 -11.76 4.64 -12.08
CA SER A 339 -11.29 4.52 -13.47
C SER A 339 -11.21 5.91 -14.15
N PRO A 340 -10.32 6.81 -13.70
CA PRO A 340 -10.25 8.14 -14.29
C PRO A 340 -9.67 8.09 -15.70
N LYS A 341 -10.15 8.97 -16.60
CA LYS A 341 -9.74 9.00 -18.01
C LYS A 341 -8.22 8.94 -18.20
N TRP A 342 -7.47 9.72 -17.43
CA TRP A 342 -6.02 9.78 -17.56
C TRP A 342 -5.30 8.46 -17.26
N TYR A 343 -5.86 7.66 -16.34
CA TYR A 343 -5.30 6.36 -16.00
C TYR A 343 -5.56 5.38 -17.14
N ASN A 344 -6.77 5.39 -17.69
CA ASN A 344 -7.14 4.61 -18.87
C ASN A 344 -6.27 4.94 -20.09
N ASP A 345 -6.10 6.23 -20.39
CA ASP A 345 -5.20 6.69 -21.45
C ASP A 345 -3.78 6.13 -21.27
N GLY A 346 -3.30 6.04 -20.01
CA GLY A 346 -1.95 5.55 -19.70
C GLY A 346 -1.84 4.03 -19.73
N VAL A 347 -2.89 3.31 -19.31
CA VAL A 347 -2.97 1.85 -19.45
C VAL A 347 -2.90 1.48 -20.93
N GLU A 348 -3.67 2.15 -21.79
CA GLU A 348 -3.64 1.92 -23.23
C GLU A 348 -2.28 2.24 -23.84
N PHE A 349 -1.70 3.39 -23.50
CA PHE A 349 -0.36 3.74 -23.97
C PHE A 349 0.68 2.68 -23.56
N LEU A 350 0.69 2.23 -22.30
CA LEU A 350 1.62 1.20 -21.86
C LEU A 350 1.31 -0.17 -22.47
N ARG A 351 0.06 -0.48 -22.77
CA ARG A 351 -0.34 -1.74 -23.42
C ARG A 351 0.23 -1.81 -24.83
N GLU A 352 0.13 -0.72 -25.58
CA GLU A 352 0.66 -0.63 -26.96
C GLU A 352 2.20 -0.65 -27.00
N ASN A 353 2.86 -0.27 -25.91
CA ASN A 353 4.32 -0.15 -25.83
C ASN A 353 5.00 -1.23 -24.98
N GLN A 354 4.28 -2.25 -24.50
CA GLN A 354 4.89 -3.37 -23.78
C GLN A 354 5.47 -4.40 -24.76
N GLU A 355 6.76 -4.70 -24.64
CA GLU A 355 7.41 -5.76 -25.41
C GLU A 355 6.92 -7.15 -24.98
N GLU A 356 7.10 -8.17 -25.83
CA GLU A 356 6.69 -9.56 -25.52
C GLU A 356 7.31 -10.11 -24.22
N ASN A 357 8.55 -9.70 -23.92
CA ASN A 357 9.28 -10.07 -22.71
C ASN A 357 8.82 -9.31 -21.45
N GLY A 358 7.84 -8.39 -21.57
CA GLY A 358 7.31 -7.57 -20.48
C GLY A 358 8.01 -6.23 -20.24
N ARG A 359 9.08 -5.92 -20.98
CA ARG A 359 9.84 -4.67 -20.88
C ARG A 359 9.06 -3.49 -21.45
N TRP A 360 9.28 -2.32 -20.87
CA TRP A 360 9.08 -1.03 -21.55
C TRP A 360 10.43 -0.38 -21.80
N SER A 361 10.65 0.14 -23.01
CA SER A 361 11.91 0.76 -23.41
C SER A 361 11.66 2.08 -24.12
N PHE A 362 11.80 3.17 -23.39
CA PHE A 362 11.71 4.54 -23.87
C PHE A 362 13.10 5.17 -23.77
N ASP A 363 13.32 6.04 -22.78
CA ASP A 363 14.51 6.89 -22.67
C ASP A 363 15.49 6.45 -21.55
N ILE A 364 15.07 5.58 -20.63
CA ILE A 364 15.83 5.29 -19.39
C ILE A 364 15.85 3.81 -19.03
N ASP A 365 16.94 3.37 -18.40
CA ASP A 365 17.23 1.97 -18.05
C ASP A 365 16.34 1.38 -16.94
N TYR A 366 15.40 2.18 -16.42
CA TYR A 366 14.40 1.80 -15.44
C TYR A 366 12.96 2.17 -15.86
N ASP A 367 12.72 2.35 -17.16
CA ASP A 367 11.38 2.58 -17.74
C ASP A 367 10.34 1.57 -17.24
N THR A 368 10.67 0.27 -17.25
CA THR A 368 9.79 -0.79 -16.74
C THR A 368 9.38 -0.55 -15.28
N SER A 369 10.28 -0.05 -14.44
CA SER A 369 9.96 0.23 -13.02
C SER A 369 8.94 1.34 -12.90
N LEU A 370 9.09 2.42 -13.66
CA LEU A 370 8.16 3.55 -13.66
C LEU A 370 6.80 3.20 -14.25
N ALA A 371 6.77 2.38 -15.31
CA ALA A 371 5.53 1.84 -15.88
C ALA A 371 4.76 0.99 -14.85
N ILE A 372 5.44 0.11 -14.11
CA ILE A 372 4.82 -0.67 -13.02
C ILE A 372 4.27 0.27 -11.93
N LEU A 373 5.03 1.28 -11.52
CA LEU A 373 4.58 2.23 -10.50
C LEU A 373 3.35 3.04 -10.96
N PHE A 374 3.27 3.40 -12.24
CA PHE A 374 2.07 4.01 -12.82
C PHE A 374 0.88 3.04 -12.81
N LEU A 375 1.04 1.85 -13.41
CA LEU A 375 -0.04 0.86 -13.54
C LEU A 375 -0.60 0.42 -12.20
N THR A 376 0.25 0.29 -11.19
CA THR A 376 -0.16 -0.10 -9.83
C THR A 376 -0.75 1.06 -9.01
N ARG A 377 -0.79 2.29 -9.58
CA ARG A 377 -1.08 3.53 -8.85
C ARG A 377 -0.26 3.63 -7.56
N GLY A 378 1.06 3.49 -7.71
CA GLY A 378 2.01 3.32 -6.63
C GLY A 378 1.97 4.45 -5.60
N THR A 379 1.75 5.71 -6.02
CA THR A 379 1.58 6.82 -5.09
C THR A 379 0.26 6.70 -4.34
N LYS A 380 -0.87 6.43 -5.02
CA LYS A 380 -2.17 6.24 -4.36
C LYS A 380 -2.12 5.14 -3.30
N LYS A 381 -1.49 4.00 -3.61
CA LYS A 381 -1.27 2.91 -2.64
C LYS A 381 -0.47 3.38 -1.41
N SER A 382 0.53 4.24 -1.62
CA SER A 382 1.35 4.80 -0.52
C SER A 382 0.55 5.79 0.34
N ILE A 383 -0.31 6.62 -0.28
CA ILE A 383 -1.28 7.49 0.41
C ILE A 383 -2.23 6.65 1.28
N GLN A 384 -2.83 5.61 0.72
CA GLN A 384 -3.72 4.71 1.46
C GLN A 384 -3.01 4.00 2.62
N LYS A 385 -1.78 3.51 2.40
CA LYS A 385 -0.92 2.94 3.46
C LYS A 385 -0.67 3.97 4.58
N ALA A 386 -0.43 5.23 4.21
CA ALA A 386 -0.21 6.33 5.16
C ALA A 386 -1.46 6.79 5.93
N GLU A 387 -2.66 6.64 5.35
CA GLU A 387 -3.90 6.83 6.10
C GLU A 387 -4.00 5.83 7.26
N GLY A 388 -3.50 4.60 7.06
CA GLY A 388 -3.33 3.58 8.09
C GLY A 388 -2.38 4.00 9.24
N TYR A 389 -1.35 4.80 8.97
CA TYR A 389 -0.45 5.36 9.99
C TYR A 389 -1.04 6.56 10.77
N GLY A 390 -2.21 7.07 10.35
CA GLY A 390 -2.94 8.15 11.03
C GLY A 390 -3.43 7.83 12.44
N GLY A 391 -3.59 6.54 12.74
CA GLY A 391 -3.49 6.05 14.12
C GLY A 391 -2.03 5.67 14.35
N ARG A 392 -1.38 6.24 15.36
CA ARG A 392 0.00 5.87 15.72
C ARG A 392 0.07 4.38 16.07
N LEU A 393 0.36 3.55 15.08
CA LEU A 393 0.65 2.13 15.23
C LEU A 393 2.13 1.98 15.59
N ARG A 394 2.42 1.24 16.65
CA ARG A 394 3.79 0.82 16.96
C ARG A 394 4.17 -0.31 15.99
N GLY A 395 5.26 -0.15 15.24
CA GLY A 395 5.92 -1.27 14.55
C GLY A 395 5.81 -1.36 13.03
N GLY A 396 5.49 -0.26 12.30
CA GLY A 396 5.66 -0.21 10.83
C GLY A 396 4.78 -1.15 9.99
N ARG A 397 3.99 -2.02 10.62
CA ARG A 397 3.03 -2.91 9.97
C ARG A 397 1.67 -2.24 9.99
N GLY A 398 1.03 -2.18 8.82
CA GLY A 398 -0.29 -1.59 8.65
C GLY A 398 -1.34 -2.23 9.57
N LEU A 399 -2.55 -1.66 9.55
CA LEU A 399 -3.69 -2.25 10.25
C LEU A 399 -3.87 -3.72 9.79
N PRO A 400 -4.07 -4.68 10.72
CA PRO A 400 -4.44 -6.04 10.35
C PRO A 400 -5.69 -6.02 9.47
N SER A 401 -5.86 -7.03 8.60
CA SER A 401 -7.07 -7.21 7.78
C SER A 401 -8.35 -7.20 8.60
N ASP A 402 -8.28 -7.57 9.89
CA ASP A 402 -9.35 -7.42 10.86
C ASP A 402 -9.01 -6.35 11.93
N THR A 403 -9.75 -5.24 11.90
CA THR A 403 -9.61 -4.09 12.81
C THR A 403 -10.67 -4.06 13.91
N THR A 404 -11.48 -5.12 14.04
CA THR A 404 -12.66 -5.18 14.92
C THR A 404 -12.32 -4.94 16.39
N ASN A 405 -11.08 -5.20 16.80
CA ASN A 405 -10.63 -5.10 18.19
C ASN A 405 -9.30 -4.35 18.26
N VAL A 406 -9.33 -3.02 18.24
CA VAL A 406 -8.15 -2.15 18.44
C VAL A 406 -8.46 -1.16 19.57
N MET A 407 -7.60 -1.07 20.59
CA MET A 407 -7.74 -0.12 21.70
C MET A 407 -6.63 0.93 21.69
N ILE A 408 -6.88 2.06 22.35
CA ILE A 408 -5.90 3.12 22.54
C ILE A 408 -5.45 3.09 24.02
N GLY A 409 -4.16 2.86 24.28
CA GLY A 409 -3.57 2.92 25.62
C GLY A 409 -3.59 4.35 26.19
N GLU A 410 -3.39 4.47 27.51
CA GLU A 410 -3.48 5.76 28.23
C GLU A 410 -2.48 6.83 27.74
N ASP A 411 -1.41 6.42 27.05
CA ASP A 411 -0.40 7.28 26.43
C ASP A 411 -0.70 7.63 24.95
N GLY A 412 -1.89 7.25 24.45
CA GLY A 412 -2.29 7.47 23.06
C GLY A 412 -1.72 6.45 22.06
N THR A 413 -1.18 5.33 22.55
CA THR A 413 -0.70 4.21 21.72
C THR A 413 -1.85 3.37 21.20
N VAL A 414 -1.76 2.86 19.98
CA VAL A 414 -2.69 1.83 19.50
C VAL A 414 -2.17 0.46 19.91
N ILE A 415 -2.87 -0.20 20.82
CA ILE A 415 -2.67 -1.61 21.18
C ILE A 415 -3.70 -2.44 20.40
N LYS A 416 -3.27 -3.56 19.80
CA LYS A 416 -4.24 -4.56 19.32
C LYS A 416 -5.09 -4.92 20.54
N SER A 417 -6.38 -4.60 20.51
CA SER A 417 -7.23 -5.08 21.57
C SER A 417 -7.19 -6.60 21.45
N PRO A 418 -7.06 -7.32 22.55
CA PRO A 418 -7.38 -8.73 22.50
C PRO A 418 -8.75 -8.86 21.81
N PHE A 419 -8.89 -9.74 20.82
CA PHE A 419 -10.21 -10.07 20.31
C PHE A 419 -11.07 -10.43 21.52
N LYS A 420 -12.06 -9.58 21.83
CA LYS A 420 -13.02 -9.75 22.92
C LYS A 420 -14.31 -10.24 22.30
N GLY A 421 -14.43 -11.54 22.17
CA GLY A 421 -15.63 -12.22 21.70
C GLY A 421 -16.24 -13.08 22.79
N GLN A 422 -17.53 -13.40 22.64
CA GLN A 422 -18.14 -14.50 23.37
C GLN A 422 -17.57 -15.82 22.86
N ALA A 423 -17.28 -16.75 23.78
CA ALA A 423 -16.71 -18.05 23.45
C ALA A 423 -17.51 -18.82 22.38
N GLU A 424 -18.83 -18.68 22.35
CA GLU A 424 -19.70 -19.34 21.36
C GLU A 424 -19.39 -18.95 19.91
N ASN A 425 -19.08 -17.68 19.66
CA ASN A 425 -18.78 -17.22 18.30
C ASN A 425 -17.44 -17.78 17.82
N LEU A 426 -16.42 -17.79 18.69
CA LEU A 426 -15.15 -18.43 18.35
C LEU A 426 -15.38 -19.92 18.11
N LEU A 427 -16.06 -20.61 19.03
CA LEU A 427 -16.27 -22.04 18.92
C LEU A 427 -16.97 -22.41 17.62
N ALA A 428 -18.01 -21.67 17.23
CA ALA A 428 -18.69 -21.86 15.94
C ALA A 428 -17.74 -21.67 14.75
N MET A 429 -16.86 -20.66 14.78
CA MET A 429 -15.86 -20.43 13.72
C MET A 429 -14.81 -21.54 13.64
N LEU A 430 -14.30 -21.99 14.79
CA LEU A 430 -13.31 -23.06 14.87
C LEU A 430 -13.90 -24.40 14.40
N GLU A 431 -15.15 -24.69 14.75
CA GLU A 431 -15.85 -25.90 14.35
C GLU A 431 -16.24 -25.90 12.86
N ALA A 432 -16.50 -24.73 12.29
CA ALA A 432 -16.76 -24.55 10.86
C ALA A 432 -15.50 -24.61 9.97
N GLN A 433 -14.30 -24.75 10.57
CA GLN A 433 -13.00 -24.69 9.88
C GLN A 433 -12.78 -23.42 9.03
N SER A 434 -13.51 -22.33 9.31
CA SER A 434 -13.54 -21.13 8.45
C SER A 434 -12.50 -20.07 8.84
N LEU A 435 -11.26 -20.49 9.11
CA LEU A 435 -10.17 -19.61 9.59
C LEU A 435 -9.15 -19.24 8.51
N GLU A 436 -9.52 -19.27 7.22
CA GLU A 436 -8.58 -18.96 6.13
C GLU A 436 -7.84 -17.61 6.32
N ASP A 437 -8.45 -16.66 7.05
CA ASP A 437 -7.89 -15.33 7.34
C ASP A 437 -7.49 -15.08 8.82
N PHE A 438 -7.60 -16.07 9.73
CA PHE A 438 -7.33 -15.90 11.17
C PHE A 438 -6.09 -16.66 11.64
N ASP A 439 -4.99 -15.94 11.86
CA ASP A 439 -3.76 -16.49 12.45
C ASP A 439 -3.68 -16.20 13.97
N ALA A 440 -4.02 -17.22 14.76
CA ALA A 440 -3.97 -17.17 16.22
C ALA A 440 -2.55 -17.10 16.81
N THR A 441 -1.52 -17.40 16.01
CA THR A 441 -0.11 -17.34 16.43
C THR A 441 0.39 -15.89 16.53
N GLU A 442 -0.20 -14.96 15.77
CA GLU A 442 0.21 -13.55 15.69
C GLU A 442 -0.71 -12.56 16.43
N GLN A 443 -1.85 -13.02 16.95
CA GLN A 443 -2.87 -12.17 17.58
C GLN A 443 -3.02 -12.47 19.08
N GLU A 444 -2.81 -11.50 19.98
CA GLU A 444 -3.32 -11.63 21.35
C GLU A 444 -4.84 -11.52 21.35
N PHE A 445 -5.55 -12.40 22.06
CA PHE A 445 -7.00 -12.39 22.18
C PHE A 445 -7.46 -12.86 23.55
N GLU A 446 -8.58 -12.32 24.02
CA GLU A 446 -9.15 -12.59 25.34
C GLU A 446 -10.59 -13.07 25.16
N ILE A 447 -10.79 -14.37 25.39
CA ILE A 447 -12.10 -14.98 25.20
C ILE A 447 -12.79 -15.12 26.54
N ALA A 448 -13.91 -14.44 26.67
CA ALA A 448 -14.79 -14.61 27.80
C ALA A 448 -15.60 -15.90 27.60
N LEU A 449 -15.19 -16.95 28.32
CA LEU A 449 -16.06 -18.11 28.55
C LEU A 449 -17.28 -17.68 29.38
N SER A 450 -18.38 -18.45 29.28
CA SER A 450 -19.59 -18.19 30.05
C SER A 450 -19.29 -18.08 31.55
N SER A 451 -20.00 -17.18 32.22
CA SER A 451 -20.05 -17.09 33.68
C SER A 451 -20.94 -18.17 34.28
N ASP A 452 -21.83 -18.75 33.48
CA ASP A 452 -22.61 -19.92 33.90
C ASP A 452 -21.72 -21.16 33.93
N ALA A 453 -21.78 -21.92 35.02
CA ALA A 453 -20.87 -23.04 35.24
C ALA A 453 -21.11 -24.21 34.29
N LEU A 454 -22.37 -24.45 33.90
CA LEU A 454 -22.74 -25.55 33.00
C LEU A 454 -22.28 -25.21 31.58
N GLU A 455 -22.65 -24.03 31.08
CA GLU A 455 -22.26 -23.55 29.75
C GLU A 455 -20.73 -23.44 29.61
N ARG A 456 -20.04 -22.97 30.66
CA ARG A 456 -18.58 -22.89 30.67
C ARG A 456 -17.93 -24.25 30.51
N GLU A 457 -18.42 -25.28 31.20
CA GLU A 457 -17.88 -26.63 31.06
C GLU A 457 -18.16 -27.21 29.66
N GLU A 458 -19.33 -26.95 29.08
CA GLU A 458 -19.63 -27.33 27.69
C GLU A 458 -18.66 -26.67 26.69
N GLN A 459 -18.36 -25.38 26.87
CA GLN A 459 -17.39 -24.63 26.07
C GLN A 459 -15.97 -25.21 26.22
N LEU A 460 -15.54 -25.52 27.44
CA LEU A 460 -14.26 -26.15 27.71
C LEU A 460 -14.15 -27.54 27.06
N GLN A 461 -15.21 -28.34 27.10
CA GLN A 461 -15.25 -29.65 26.44
C GLN A 461 -15.15 -29.53 24.92
N ARG A 462 -15.77 -28.53 24.30
CA ARG A 462 -15.62 -28.24 22.87
C ARG A 462 -14.18 -27.84 22.53
N LEU A 463 -13.58 -26.92 23.30
CA LEU A 463 -12.17 -26.53 23.12
C LEU A 463 -11.21 -27.72 23.24
N ARG A 464 -11.41 -28.60 24.23
CA ARG A 464 -10.60 -29.82 24.39
C ARG A 464 -10.72 -30.75 23.19
N ARG A 465 -11.91 -30.87 22.57
CA ARG A 465 -12.12 -31.67 21.34
C ARG A 465 -11.40 -31.08 20.13
N LEU A 466 -11.29 -29.76 20.03
CA LEU A 466 -10.61 -29.07 18.92
C LEU A 466 -9.09 -29.32 18.88
N LEU A 467 -8.49 -29.89 19.94
CA LEU A 467 -7.10 -30.37 19.89
C LEU A 467 -6.89 -31.56 18.95
N ALA A 468 -7.96 -32.20 18.47
CA ALA A 468 -7.90 -33.25 17.45
C ALA A 468 -8.23 -32.74 16.03
N ALA A 469 -8.36 -31.43 15.82
CA ALA A 469 -8.65 -30.87 14.51
C ALA A 469 -7.50 -31.08 13.51
N GLU A 470 -7.82 -31.18 12.22
CA GLU A 470 -6.82 -31.36 11.14
C GLU A 470 -5.90 -30.14 11.02
N GLU A 471 -6.48 -28.95 11.09
CA GLU A 471 -5.75 -27.68 10.95
C GLU A 471 -4.99 -27.30 12.22
N PHE A 472 -3.69 -27.02 12.08
CA PHE A 472 -2.83 -26.66 13.23
C PHE A 472 -3.27 -25.35 13.89
N ASN A 473 -3.79 -24.39 13.11
CA ASN A 473 -4.27 -23.10 13.62
C ASN A 473 -5.42 -23.28 14.61
N ILE A 474 -6.32 -24.24 14.36
CA ILE A 474 -7.42 -24.57 15.27
C ILE A 474 -6.88 -25.14 16.58
N ARG A 475 -5.96 -26.11 16.50
CA ARG A 475 -5.33 -26.72 17.68
C ARG A 475 -4.56 -25.69 18.50
N TYR A 476 -3.78 -24.82 17.84
CA TYR A 476 -3.06 -23.73 18.48
C TYR A 476 -4.00 -22.78 19.24
N THR A 477 -5.10 -22.38 18.59
CA THR A 477 -6.12 -21.51 19.20
C THR A 477 -6.73 -22.16 20.44
N ALA A 478 -7.11 -23.45 20.35
CA ALA A 478 -7.66 -24.19 21.46
C ALA A 478 -6.69 -24.26 22.66
N VAL A 479 -5.41 -24.59 22.44
CA VAL A 479 -4.37 -24.57 23.49
C VAL A 479 -4.28 -23.19 24.15
N LYS A 480 -4.30 -22.13 23.34
CA LYS A 480 -4.19 -20.75 23.82
C LYS A 480 -5.37 -20.33 24.69
N VAL A 481 -6.60 -20.66 24.30
CA VAL A 481 -7.80 -20.37 25.10
C VAL A 481 -7.79 -21.17 26.39
N LEU A 482 -7.55 -22.48 26.32
CA LEU A 482 -7.49 -23.36 27.50
C LEU A 482 -6.46 -22.87 28.52
N ALA A 483 -5.28 -22.44 28.06
CA ALA A 483 -4.25 -21.87 28.93
C ALA A 483 -4.71 -20.58 29.63
N GLY A 484 -5.43 -19.71 28.92
CA GLY A 484 -5.92 -18.43 29.44
C GLY A 484 -6.95 -18.56 30.57
N THR A 485 -7.56 -19.73 30.73
CA THR A 485 -8.56 -19.97 31.79
C THR A 485 -7.96 -20.06 33.19
N ASN A 486 -6.64 -20.26 33.30
CA ASN A 486 -5.94 -20.57 34.56
C ASN A 486 -6.54 -21.77 35.33
N ASP A 487 -7.21 -22.69 34.62
CA ASP A 487 -7.85 -23.87 35.20
C ASP A 487 -6.95 -25.12 35.06
N LEU A 488 -6.63 -25.74 36.20
CA LEU A 488 -5.80 -26.95 36.26
C LEU A 488 -6.48 -28.16 35.62
N ASP A 489 -7.80 -28.18 35.50
CA ASP A 489 -8.52 -29.30 34.89
C ASP A 489 -8.27 -29.37 33.36
N ASN A 490 -7.68 -28.33 32.77
CA ASN A 490 -7.22 -28.32 31.37
C ASN A 490 -5.81 -28.89 31.16
N VAL A 491 -5.06 -29.19 32.23
CA VAL A 491 -3.70 -29.74 32.13
C VAL A 491 -3.63 -31.03 31.30
N PRO A 492 -4.53 -32.01 31.44
CA PRO A 492 -4.49 -33.21 30.59
C PRO A 492 -4.56 -32.92 29.09
N ALA A 493 -5.32 -31.89 28.70
CA ALA A 493 -5.46 -31.46 27.31
C ALA A 493 -4.18 -30.78 26.80
N LEU A 494 -3.55 -29.96 27.64
CA LEU A 494 -2.26 -29.33 27.31
C LEU A 494 -1.11 -30.35 27.24
N ILE A 495 -1.14 -31.38 28.09
CA ILE A 495 -0.18 -32.50 28.02
C ILE A 495 -0.36 -33.28 26.71
N PHE A 496 -1.60 -33.50 26.27
CA PHE A 496 -1.87 -34.12 24.97
C PHE A 496 -1.27 -33.30 23.82
N ALA A 497 -1.41 -31.97 23.86
CA ALA A 497 -0.86 -31.07 22.84
C ALA A 497 0.69 -30.98 22.79
N LEU A 498 1.42 -31.58 23.75
CA LEU A 498 2.88 -31.68 23.67
C LEU A 498 3.35 -32.69 22.61
N ASP A 499 2.47 -33.59 22.18
CA ASP A 499 2.75 -34.59 21.15
C ASP A 499 2.23 -34.15 19.76
N ASP A 500 1.89 -32.87 19.59
CA ASP A 500 1.36 -32.34 18.33
C ASP A 500 2.38 -32.48 17.18
N PRO A 501 1.92 -32.79 15.95
CA PRO A 501 2.78 -32.79 14.76
C PRO A 501 3.35 -31.41 14.43
N ASP A 502 2.63 -30.32 14.74
CA ASP A 502 3.11 -28.96 14.52
C ASP A 502 3.87 -28.42 15.74
N ARG A 503 5.15 -28.07 15.53
CA ARG A 503 6.04 -27.54 16.57
C ARG A 503 5.47 -26.34 17.32
N ARG A 504 4.71 -25.46 16.65
CA ARG A 504 4.16 -24.23 17.25
C ARG A 504 3.14 -24.57 18.33
N VAL A 505 2.33 -25.62 18.12
CA VAL A 505 1.37 -26.11 19.10
C VAL A 505 2.09 -26.70 20.31
N VAL A 506 3.14 -27.50 20.08
CA VAL A 506 3.98 -28.09 21.14
C VAL A 506 4.61 -27.01 22.03
N VAL A 507 5.23 -25.99 21.42
CA VAL A 507 5.85 -24.88 22.15
C VAL A 507 4.79 -24.10 22.95
N ARG A 508 3.62 -23.84 22.36
CA ARG A 508 2.53 -23.15 23.05
C ARG A 508 2.00 -23.94 24.24
N ALA A 509 1.83 -25.25 24.09
CA ALA A 509 1.37 -26.14 25.16
C ALA A 509 2.39 -26.24 26.30
N ARG A 510 3.68 -26.30 25.98
CA ARG A 510 4.78 -26.24 26.96
C ARG A 510 4.71 -24.97 27.80
N ASP A 511 4.60 -23.83 27.15
CA ASP A 511 4.61 -22.53 27.84
C ASP A 511 3.33 -22.35 28.66
N ALA A 512 2.18 -22.86 28.18
CA ALA A 512 0.96 -22.93 28.96
C ALA A 512 1.12 -23.77 30.23
N LEU A 513 1.72 -24.96 30.14
CA LEU A 513 1.98 -25.83 31.30
C LEU A 513 2.95 -25.18 32.29
N ARG A 514 4.01 -24.51 31.82
CA ARG A 514 4.93 -23.74 32.67
C ARG A 514 4.20 -22.63 33.44
N GLY A 515 3.32 -21.89 32.75
CA GLY A 515 2.50 -20.85 33.35
C GLY A 515 1.54 -21.37 34.43
N LEU A 516 0.71 -22.36 34.08
CA LEU A 516 -0.29 -22.94 34.98
C LEU A 516 0.33 -23.59 36.22
N SER A 517 1.45 -24.27 36.04
CA SER A 517 2.16 -24.95 37.13
C SER A 517 3.04 -24.01 37.97
N ARG A 518 3.29 -22.78 37.49
CA ARG A 518 4.34 -21.88 37.98
C ARG A 518 5.74 -22.49 38.00
N LYS A 519 5.99 -23.53 37.19
CA LYS A 519 7.29 -24.18 37.02
C LYS A 519 7.91 -23.66 35.72
N PHE A 520 8.50 -22.46 35.77
CA PHE A 520 8.96 -21.73 34.59
C PHE A 520 10.03 -22.47 33.77
N GLU A 521 10.94 -23.19 34.43
CA GLU A 521 11.94 -24.03 33.74
C GLU A 521 11.31 -25.23 32.99
N GLY A 522 10.13 -25.68 33.43
CA GLY A 522 9.44 -26.85 32.91
C GLY A 522 10.24 -28.15 33.09
N PHE A 523 10.19 -29.02 32.08
CA PHE A 523 10.86 -30.33 32.06
C PHE A 523 11.74 -30.53 30.82
N GLY A 524 12.46 -29.48 30.42
CA GLY A 524 13.54 -29.59 29.41
C GLY A 524 13.10 -29.69 27.95
N LEU A 525 11.85 -29.32 27.61
CA LEU A 525 11.40 -29.28 26.22
C LEU A 525 11.92 -28.01 25.53
N SER A 526 12.84 -28.17 24.56
CA SER A 526 13.45 -27.08 23.80
C SER A 526 12.48 -26.43 22.80
N ASP A 527 12.88 -25.31 22.19
CA ASP A 527 12.07 -24.64 21.15
C ASP A 527 12.01 -25.44 19.83
N ASN A 528 12.98 -26.33 19.61
CA ASN A 528 13.02 -27.28 18.49
C ASN A 528 13.03 -28.72 19.05
N PRO A 529 11.89 -29.18 19.61
CA PRO A 529 11.83 -30.41 20.37
C PRO A 529 11.99 -31.64 19.46
N THR A 530 12.89 -32.53 19.87
CA THR A 530 12.99 -33.90 19.38
C THR A 530 11.88 -34.78 19.96
N ASP A 531 11.56 -35.90 19.29
CA ASP A 531 10.55 -36.83 19.79
C ASP A 531 10.90 -37.39 21.18
N ALA A 532 12.19 -37.61 21.46
CA ALA A 532 12.66 -38.05 22.77
C ALA A 532 12.40 -36.99 23.86
N GLU A 533 12.59 -35.71 23.56
CA GLU A 533 12.26 -34.61 24.47
C GLU A 533 10.74 -34.50 24.69
N LYS A 534 9.92 -34.65 23.62
CA LYS A 534 8.45 -34.65 23.74
C LYS A 534 7.97 -35.77 24.66
N VAL A 535 8.40 -37.01 24.43
CA VAL A 535 8.03 -38.18 25.25
C VAL A 535 8.42 -37.95 26.72
N THR A 536 9.64 -37.46 26.96
CA THR A 536 10.13 -37.18 28.32
C THR A 536 9.29 -36.10 28.99
N ALA A 537 9.03 -34.99 28.29
CA ALA A 537 8.22 -33.89 28.82
C ALA A 537 6.80 -34.35 29.14
N VAL A 538 6.15 -35.12 28.25
CA VAL A 538 4.81 -35.69 28.47
C VAL A 538 4.77 -36.54 29.74
N GLN A 539 5.73 -37.45 29.94
CA GLN A 539 5.75 -38.29 31.15
C GLN A 539 5.95 -37.46 32.42
N ARG A 540 6.89 -36.52 32.41
CA ARG A 540 7.17 -35.66 33.57
C ARG A 540 5.98 -34.77 33.94
N TRP A 541 5.28 -34.21 32.95
CA TRP A 541 4.06 -33.44 33.19
C TRP A 541 2.91 -34.33 33.70
N LYS A 542 2.78 -35.57 33.21
CA LYS A 542 1.80 -36.55 33.74
C LYS A 542 2.08 -36.92 35.20
N GLU A 543 3.34 -37.19 35.55
CA GLU A 543 3.78 -37.44 36.92
C GLU A 543 3.47 -36.26 37.83
N TRP A 544 3.86 -35.05 37.41
CA TRP A 544 3.59 -33.83 38.16
C TRP A 544 2.09 -33.61 38.38
N TYR A 545 1.27 -33.77 37.35
CA TYR A 545 -0.17 -33.55 37.48
C TYR A 545 -0.82 -34.57 38.42
N ARG A 546 -0.34 -35.82 38.44
CA ARG A 546 -0.81 -36.84 39.41
C ARG A 546 -0.48 -36.52 40.87
N LEU A 547 0.56 -35.74 41.14
CA LEU A 547 0.82 -35.24 42.51
C LEU A 547 -0.29 -34.30 42.99
N ILE A 548 -0.94 -33.59 42.06
CA ILE A 548 -2.01 -32.62 42.35
C ILE A 548 -3.39 -33.29 42.24
N ARG A 549 -3.55 -34.20 41.27
CA ARG A 549 -4.77 -34.94 40.96
C ARG A 549 -4.45 -36.43 40.83
N PRO A 550 -4.37 -37.19 41.95
CA PRO A 550 -3.99 -38.61 41.92
C PRO A 550 -4.86 -39.49 41.02
N SER A 551 -6.13 -39.12 40.85
CA SER A 551 -7.11 -39.81 39.99
C SER A 551 -7.10 -39.36 38.53
N ALA A 552 -6.17 -38.48 38.13
CA ALA A 552 -6.12 -37.93 36.77
C ALA A 552 -5.96 -39.02 35.70
N ARG A 553 -6.82 -38.93 34.68
CA ARG A 553 -6.74 -39.71 33.44
C ARG A 553 -6.22 -38.82 32.32
N PHE A 554 -5.40 -39.38 31.45
CA PHE A 554 -4.81 -38.66 30.32
C PHE A 554 -5.39 -39.20 29.02
N LEU A 555 -5.61 -38.29 28.07
CA LEU A 555 -5.96 -38.64 26.71
C LEU A 555 -4.81 -39.45 26.08
N LYS A 556 -5.17 -40.39 25.21
CA LYS A 556 -4.22 -41.19 24.44
C LYS A 556 -3.96 -40.55 23.11
#